data_AF-A0AAW5KK48-F1
#
_entry.id   AF-A0AAW5KK48-F1
#
_cell.length_a   1.000
_cell.length_b   1.000
_cell.length_c   1.000
_cell.angle_alpha   90.00
_cell.angle_beta   90.00
_cell.angle_gamma   90.00
#
_symmetry.space_group_name_H-M   'P 1'
#
loop_
_entity.id
_entity.type
_entity.pdbx_description
1 polymer ?
#
loop_
_entity_poly.entity_id
_entity_poly.type
_entity_poly.pdbx_seq_one_letter_code
_entity_poly.pdbx_strand_id
1 'polypeptide(L)' 'MTQLTLQGITKSFGEKQVIKGADFAFEKGKIYGLLGRNGAGKTT' A
#
# COMPACT_ATOMS: atom_id res chain seq x y z
N MET A 1 -8.44 -12.56 16.62
CA MET A 1 -7.81 -12.77 15.29
C MET A 1 -7.10 -11.49 14.91
N THR A 2 -5.82 -11.53 14.54
CA THR A 2 -5.06 -10.32 14.21
C THR A 2 -5.18 -10.06 12.71
N GLN A 3 -5.79 -8.93 12.33
CA GLN A 3 -5.97 -8.48 10.96
C GLN A 3 -5.15 -7.19 10.79
N LEU A 4 -4.28 -7.13 9.79
CA LEU A 4 -3.61 -5.89 9.42
C LEU A 4 -4.53 -5.13 8.46
N THR A 5 -4.87 -3.89 8.80
CA THR A 5 -5.69 -3.03 7.95
C THR A 5 -4.95 -1.74 7.64
N LEU A 6 -5.07 -1.30 6.39
CA LEU A 6 -4.63 -0.01 5.88
C LEU A 6 -5.88 0.73 5.45
N GLN A 7 -6.02 1.99 5.87
CA GLN A 7 -7.16 2.82 5.52
C GLN A 7 -6.67 4.18 5.06
N GLY A 8 -7.13 4.62 3.89
CA GLY A 8 -6.86 5.94 3.33
C GLY A 8 -5.38 6.25 3.18
N ILE A 9 -4.52 5.25 2.95
CA ILE A 9 -3.07 5.49 2.93
C ILE A 9 -2.73 6.40 1.75
N THR A 10 -2.01 7.48 2.04
CA THR A 10 -1.47 8.39 1.03
C THR A 10 0.03 8.53 1.21
N LYS A 11 0.72 8.79 0.09
CA LYS A 11 2.17 9.01 0.11
C LYS A 11 2.58 9.88 -1.06
N SER A 12 3.46 10.84 -0.78
CA SER A 12 4.04 11.73 -1.77
C SER A 12 5.56 11.80 -1.62
N PHE A 13 6.23 12.06 -2.74
CA PHE A 13 7.63 12.47 -2.82
C PHE A 13 7.70 13.82 -3.52
N GLY A 14 7.97 14.87 -2.74
CA GLY A 14 7.78 16.24 -3.23
C GLY A 14 6.35 16.43 -3.72
N GLU A 15 6.22 16.98 -4.92
CA GLU A 15 4.92 17.21 -5.57
C GLU A 15 4.28 15.93 -6.14
N LYS A 16 5.03 14.83 -6.25
CA LYS A 16 4.53 13.59 -6.84
C LYS A 16 3.82 12.73 -5.79
N GLN A 17 2.51 12.61 -5.91
CA GLN A 17 1.72 11.66 -5.12
C GLN A 17 1.84 10.24 -5.69
N VAL A 18 2.44 9.32 -4.94
CA VAL A 18 2.67 7.91 -5.31
C VAL A 18 1.63 6.95 -4.78
N ILE A 19 0.93 7.29 -3.68
CA ILE A 19 -0.24 6.56 -3.17
C ILE A 19 -1.36 7.57 -2.91
N LYS A 20 -2.57 7.29 -3.44
CA LYS A 20 -3.70 8.22 -3.49
C LYS A 20 -4.94 7.72 -2.73
N GLY A 21 -4.77 7.35 -1.46
CA GLY A 21 -5.89 6.88 -0.62
C GLY A 21 -6.17 5.41 -0.89
N ALA A 22 -5.28 4.55 -0.40
CA ALA A 22 -5.39 3.10 -0.60
C ALA A 22 -5.87 2.40 0.68
N ASP A 23 -6.85 1.52 0.50
CA ASP A 23 -7.45 0.69 1.55
C ASP A 23 -7.09 -0.78 1.31
N PHE A 24 -6.57 -1.46 2.34
CA PHE A 24 -6.24 -2.88 2.27
C PHE A 24 -6.55 -3.60 3.57
N ALA A 25 -6.96 -4.85 3.46
CA ALA A 25 -7.13 -5.75 4.59
C ALA A 25 -6.31 -7.02 4.33
N PHE A 26 -5.46 -7.37 5.28
CA PHE A 26 -4.60 -8.54 5.19
C PHE A 26 -4.99 -9.56 6.26
N GLU A 27 -5.32 -10.76 5.79
CA GLU A 27 -5.57 -11.93 6.60
C GLU A 27 -4.25 -12.59 7.05
N LYS A 28 -4.25 -13.09 8.29
CA LYS A 28 -3.13 -13.85 8.85
C LYS A 28 -2.90 -15.15 8.07
N GLY A 29 -1.63 -15.48 7.84
CA GLY A 29 -1.24 -16.74 7.19
C GLY A 29 -1.25 -16.71 5.67
N LYS A 30 -1.55 -15.56 5.05
CA LYS A 30 -1.46 -15.36 3.60
C LYS A 30 -0.20 -14.61 3.21
N ILE A 31 0.30 -14.88 2.00
CA ILE A 31 1.40 -14.16 1.37
C ILE A 31 0.79 -13.19 0.35
N TYR A 32 1.24 -11.94 0.37
CA TYR A 32 0.78 -10.89 -0.54
C TYR A 32 1.95 -10.32 -1.32
N GLY A 33 1.73 -10.08 -2.62
CA GLY A 33 2.68 -9.40 -3.50
C GLY A 33 2.14 -8.03 -3.89
N LEU A 34 2.99 -7.01 -3.86
CA LEU A 34 2.67 -5.68 -4.35
C LEU A 34 3.31 -5.49 -5.73
N LEU A 35 2.47 -5.40 -6.78
CA LEU A 35 2.89 -5.31 -8.18
C LEU A 35 2.62 -3.93 -8.78
N GLY A 36 3.38 -3.57 -9.82
CA GLY A 36 3.25 -2.29 -10.52
C GLY A 36 4.57 -1.79 -11.10
N ARG A 37 4.53 -0.72 -11.90
CA ARG A 37 5.70 -0.13 -12.58
C ARG A 37 6.69 0.49 -11.58
N ASN A 38 7.92 0.78 -12.03
CA ASN A 38 8.89 1.52 -11.22
C ASN A 38 8.34 2.90 -10.85
N GLY A 39 8.50 3.28 -9.58
CA GLY A 39 7.96 4.54 -9.05
C GLY A 39 6.45 4.56 -8.75
N ALA A 40 5.78 3.39 -8.73
CA ALA A 40 4.36 3.26 -8.37
C ALA A 40 4.08 3.17 -6.86
N GLY A 41 5.08 3.38 -5.99
CA GLY A 41 4.89 3.35 -4.53
C GLY A 41 4.93 1.96 -3.89
N LYS A 42 5.58 0.96 -4.52
CA LYS A 42 5.61 -0.43 -4.02
C LYS A 42 6.59 -0.67 -2.86
N THR A 43 7.73 0.02 -2.86
CA THR A 43 8.81 -0.12 -1.87
C THR A 43 8.86 1.07 -0.91
N THR A 44 8.03 2.07 -1.18
CA THR A 44 8.03 3.40 -0.58
C THR A 44 6.94 3.54 0.46
#